data_AF-A0A7V7BR71-F1
#
_entry.id   AF-A0A7V7BR71-F1
#
_cell.length_a   1.000
_cell.length_b   1.000
_cell.length_c   1.000
_cell.angle_alpha   90.00
_cell.angle_beta   90.00
_cell.angle_gamma   90.00
#
_symmetry.space_group_name_H-M   'P 1'
#
loop_
_entity.id
_entity.type
_entity.pdbx_description
1 polymer ?
#
loop_
_entity_poly.entity_id
_entity_poly.type
_entity_poly.pdbx_seq_one_letter_code
_entity_poly.pdbx_strand_id
1 'polypeptide(L)'
;MKMIQPNCRVQFAAEDVEFILSVLGRKIGTAECLIQLLSDEESRDLILDDEALLHALLERQGCLRVSSRFYFYILVRHVFRRSGIDDRSVADYVAEVLAEFARAERARCVVPGQANPLDYFFEMLSALQTADERTSFFLRAHIGNYSLFLSGVFPDRIRFRAEARGFPDVKYYDALGKMQYRAASDHRLAQRYEVATIFDTLAERFETTRMALNEIADRLFTLENNYALEHLLNRHRGEEG
;
A
#
# COMPACT_ATOMS: atom_id res chain seq x y z
N MET A 1 -17.35 5.47 -1.51
CA MET A 1 -16.01 5.14 -0.97
C MET A 1 -16.12 3.92 -0.05
N LYS A 2 -15.20 2.96 -0.17
CA LYS A 2 -15.10 1.78 0.71
C LYS A 2 -13.85 1.91 1.57
N MET A 3 -13.91 1.52 2.84
CA MET A 3 -12.74 1.49 3.72
C MET A 3 -11.79 0.38 3.29
N ILE A 4 -10.49 0.69 3.16
CA ILE A 4 -9.43 -0.32 3.09
C ILE A 4 -9.32 -0.98 4.47
N GLN A 5 -9.18 -2.29 4.51
CA GLN A 5 -9.14 -3.08 5.74
C GLN A 5 -7.92 -4.00 5.69
N PRO A 6 -7.13 -4.09 6.77
CA PRO A 6 -5.91 -4.90 6.81
C PRO A 6 -6.24 -6.40 6.83
N ASN A 7 -6.40 -7.02 5.67
CA ASN A 7 -6.85 -8.41 5.53
C ASN A 7 -5.91 -9.27 4.68
N CYS A 8 -4.75 -8.78 4.24
CA CYS A 8 -3.79 -9.56 3.47
C CYS A 8 -3.38 -10.84 4.21
N ARG A 9 -3.24 -10.78 5.54
CA ARG A 9 -2.84 -11.95 6.34
C ARG A 9 -3.94 -13.00 6.42
N VAL A 10 -5.21 -12.68 6.19
CA VAL A 10 -6.31 -13.65 6.38
C VAL A 10 -6.99 -14.05 5.08
N GLN A 11 -6.52 -13.52 3.95
CA GLN A 11 -7.08 -13.77 2.62
C GLN A 11 -5.99 -14.32 1.69
N PHE A 12 -5.80 -15.64 1.71
CA PHE A 12 -4.90 -16.33 0.79
C PHE A 12 -5.67 -16.88 -0.41
N ALA A 13 -5.14 -16.64 -1.60
CA ALA A 13 -5.57 -17.34 -2.79
C ALA A 13 -4.91 -18.73 -2.88
N ALA A 14 -5.42 -19.60 -3.74
CA ALA A 14 -4.89 -20.96 -3.87
C ALA A 14 -3.41 -20.94 -4.30
N GLU A 15 -3.05 -20.01 -5.19
CA GLU A 15 -1.69 -19.78 -5.66
C GLU A 15 -0.74 -19.33 -4.54
N ASP A 16 -1.23 -18.62 -3.51
CA ASP A 16 -0.42 -18.20 -2.37
C ASP A 16 -0.04 -19.40 -1.51
N VAL A 17 -0.99 -20.31 -1.27
CA VAL A 17 -0.77 -21.55 -0.51
C VAL A 17 0.20 -22.47 -1.27
N GLU A 18 0.01 -22.63 -2.58
CA GLU A 18 0.93 -23.38 -3.44
C GLU A 18 2.34 -22.79 -3.40
N PHE A 19 2.46 -21.46 -3.44
CA PHE A 19 3.73 -20.77 -3.33
C PHE A 19 4.41 -21.06 -1.99
N ILE A 20 3.72 -20.89 -0.86
CA ILE A 20 4.27 -21.14 0.47
C ILE A 20 4.73 -22.59 0.60
N LEU A 21 3.94 -23.57 0.12
CA LEU A 21 4.36 -24.98 0.11
C LEU A 21 5.59 -25.22 -0.74
N SER A 22 5.70 -24.58 -1.91
CA SER A 22 6.86 -24.73 -2.78
C SER A 22 8.17 -24.23 -2.14
N VAL A 23 8.08 -23.26 -1.23
CA VAL A 23 9.23 -22.65 -0.55
C VAL A 23 9.52 -23.32 0.80
N LEU A 24 8.48 -23.52 1.62
CA LEU A 24 8.60 -23.97 3.01
C LEU A 24 8.15 -25.42 3.23
N GLY A 25 7.75 -26.15 2.18
CA GLY A 25 7.22 -27.52 2.30
C GLY A 25 8.15 -28.50 3.02
N ARG A 26 9.48 -28.29 2.95
CA ARG A 26 10.44 -29.10 3.73
C ARG A 26 10.33 -28.88 5.24
N LYS A 27 9.91 -27.69 5.68
CA LYS A 27 9.71 -27.34 7.10
C LYS A 27 8.29 -27.68 7.57
N ILE A 28 7.29 -27.44 6.72
CA ILE A 28 5.86 -27.49 7.08
C ILE A 28 5.23 -28.85 6.77
N GLY A 29 5.77 -29.61 5.83
CA GLY A 29 5.24 -30.91 5.42
C GLY A 29 4.16 -30.79 4.35
N THR A 30 2.91 -31.10 4.70
CA THR A 30 1.79 -31.23 3.75
C THR A 30 0.96 -29.96 3.61
N ALA A 31 0.15 -29.88 2.54
CA ALA A 31 -0.80 -28.80 2.32
C ALA A 31 -1.82 -28.66 3.46
N GLU A 32 -2.30 -29.78 3.99
CA GLU A 32 -3.24 -29.81 5.11
C GLU A 32 -2.65 -29.20 6.38
N CYS A 33 -1.39 -29.52 6.68
CA CYS A 33 -0.67 -28.94 7.81
C CYS A 33 -0.48 -27.42 7.64
N LEU A 34 -0.12 -26.97 6.43
CA LEU A 34 -0.01 -25.54 6.15
C LEU A 34 -1.34 -24.81 6.38
N ILE A 35 -2.46 -25.35 5.89
CA ILE A 35 -3.78 -24.73 6.08
C ILE A 35 -4.13 -24.60 7.56
N GLN A 36 -3.80 -25.60 8.38
CA GLN A 36 -3.97 -25.53 9.83
C GLN A 36 -3.09 -24.42 10.45
N LEU A 37 -1.82 -24.33 10.06
CA LEU A 37 -0.91 -23.30 10.56
C LEU A 37 -1.33 -21.89 10.13
N LEU A 38 -1.84 -21.71 8.90
CA LEU A 38 -2.35 -20.41 8.44
C LEU A 38 -3.65 -19.99 9.15
N SER A 39 -4.39 -20.94 9.72
CA SER A 39 -5.61 -20.66 10.49
C SER A 39 -5.29 -20.14 11.90
N ASP A 40 -4.14 -20.50 12.46
CA ASP A 40 -3.62 -19.97 13.73
C ASP A 40 -2.87 -18.65 13.49
N GLU A 41 -3.15 -17.61 14.29
CA GLU A 41 -2.57 -16.28 14.04
C GLU A 41 -1.06 -16.23 14.27
N GLU A 42 -0.56 -16.84 15.36
CA GLU A 42 0.86 -16.82 15.69
C GLU A 42 1.68 -17.60 14.67
N SER A 43 1.24 -18.82 14.36
CA SER A 43 1.89 -19.68 13.36
C SER A 43 1.88 -19.03 11.98
N ARG A 44 0.76 -18.44 11.58
CA ARG A 44 0.65 -17.70 10.33
C ARG A 44 1.66 -16.56 10.27
N ASP A 45 1.72 -15.74 11.31
CA ASP A 45 2.61 -14.58 11.34
C ASP A 45 4.08 -14.99 11.26
N LEU A 46 4.46 -16.10 11.91
CA LEU A 46 5.80 -16.68 11.81
C LEU A 46 6.12 -17.18 10.40
N ILE A 47 5.17 -17.82 9.72
CA ILE A 47 5.33 -18.27 8.34
C ILE A 47 5.55 -17.06 7.42
N LEU A 48 4.73 -16.02 7.53
CA LEU A 48 4.83 -14.84 6.65
C LEU A 48 6.08 -13.99 6.94
N ASP A 49 6.65 -14.09 8.14
CA ASP A 49 7.91 -13.46 8.54
C ASP A 49 9.16 -14.28 8.11
N ASP A 50 9.01 -15.46 7.51
CA ASP A 50 10.14 -16.30 7.06
C ASP A 50 10.83 -15.68 5.84
N GLU A 51 12.10 -15.32 6.02
CA GLU A 51 12.90 -14.67 4.98
C GLU A 51 12.99 -15.49 3.68
N ALA A 52 12.85 -16.83 3.74
CA ALA A 52 12.86 -17.65 2.54
C ALA A 52 11.70 -17.31 1.59
N LEU A 53 10.55 -16.87 2.11
CA LEU A 53 9.45 -16.38 1.27
C LEU A 53 9.83 -15.11 0.53
N LEU A 54 10.45 -14.13 1.21
CA LEU A 54 10.92 -12.90 0.58
C LEU A 54 11.93 -13.20 -0.52
N HIS A 55 12.95 -14.01 -0.22
CA HIS A 55 13.99 -14.37 -1.19
C HIS A 55 13.37 -15.07 -2.42
N ALA A 56 12.48 -16.04 -2.19
CA ALA A 56 11.79 -16.73 -3.28
C ALA A 56 10.88 -15.81 -4.12
N LEU A 57 10.27 -14.78 -3.52
CA LEU A 57 9.50 -13.77 -4.25
C LEU A 57 10.38 -12.91 -5.15
N LEU A 58 11.56 -12.51 -4.68
CA LEU A 58 12.48 -11.62 -5.42
C LEU A 58 13.30 -12.36 -6.49
N GLU A 59 13.64 -13.62 -6.28
CA GLU A 59 14.52 -14.39 -7.17
C GLU A 59 13.79 -15.07 -8.33
N ARG A 60 12.47 -15.22 -8.27
CA ARG A 60 11.70 -15.90 -9.33
C ARG A 60 11.62 -15.04 -10.61
N GLN A 61 12.56 -15.26 -11.53
CA GLN A 61 12.61 -14.64 -12.87
C GLN A 61 11.54 -15.16 -13.87
N GLY A 62 10.40 -15.68 -13.39
CA GLY A 62 9.34 -16.27 -14.22
C GLY A 62 7.95 -15.72 -13.88
N CYS A 63 6.88 -16.39 -14.34
CA CYS A 63 5.51 -16.05 -13.95
C CYS A 63 5.30 -16.34 -12.46
N LEU A 64 5.57 -15.34 -11.61
CA LEU A 64 5.22 -15.38 -10.21
C LEU A 64 3.69 -15.50 -10.10
N ARG A 65 3.22 -16.66 -9.64
CA ARG A 65 1.79 -16.93 -9.41
C ARG A 65 1.50 -16.77 -7.93
N VAL A 66 1.28 -15.53 -7.51
CA VAL A 66 0.78 -15.18 -6.18
C VAL A 66 -0.20 -14.02 -6.32
N SER A 67 -1.09 -13.86 -5.35
CA SER A 67 -1.98 -12.72 -5.27
C SER A 67 -1.19 -11.44 -4.97
N SER A 68 -1.68 -10.29 -5.46
CA SER A 68 -1.05 -9.00 -5.19
C SER A 68 -1.02 -8.66 -3.70
N ARG A 69 -2.04 -9.10 -2.95
CA ARG A 69 -2.14 -8.91 -1.50
C ARG A 69 -1.04 -9.65 -0.75
N PHE A 70 -0.86 -10.94 -1.05
CA PHE A 70 0.22 -11.73 -0.48
C PHE A 70 1.59 -11.15 -0.84
N TYR A 71 1.79 -10.84 -2.13
CA TYR A 71 3.02 -10.24 -2.62
C TYR A 71 3.40 -8.96 -1.87
N PHE A 72 2.51 -7.97 -1.83
CA PHE A 72 2.77 -6.71 -1.16
C PHE A 72 2.92 -6.89 0.34
N TYR A 73 2.17 -7.80 0.97
CA TYR A 73 2.33 -8.06 2.40
C TYR A 73 3.74 -8.54 2.75
N ILE A 74 4.25 -9.55 2.04
CA ILE A 74 5.59 -10.07 2.31
C ILE A 74 6.64 -8.98 2.11
N LEU A 75 6.56 -8.19 1.04
CA LEU A 75 7.52 -7.09 0.79
C LEU A 75 7.46 -6.02 1.89
N VAL A 76 6.26 -5.49 2.16
CA VAL A 76 6.04 -4.43 3.16
C VAL A 76 6.47 -4.91 4.54
N ARG A 77 6.09 -6.12 4.93
CA ARG A 77 6.41 -6.68 6.24
C ARG A 77 7.91 -6.73 6.48
N HIS A 78 8.69 -7.18 5.50
CA HIS A 78 10.14 -7.30 5.64
C HIS A 78 10.84 -5.94 5.70
N VAL A 79 10.45 -4.97 4.87
CA VAL A 79 11.07 -3.62 4.93
C VAL A 79 10.64 -2.84 6.17
N PHE A 80 9.42 -3.06 6.68
CA PHE A 80 8.92 -2.43 7.90
C PHE A 80 9.69 -2.91 9.12
N ARG A 81 9.92 -4.23 9.26
CA ARG A 81 10.78 -4.78 10.33
C ARG A 81 12.17 -4.17 10.31
N ARG A 82 12.79 -4.05 9.12
CA ARG A 82 14.12 -3.42 8.97
C ARG A 82 14.11 -1.92 9.29
N SER A 83 12.96 -1.26 9.17
CA SER A 83 12.76 0.16 9.47
C SER A 83 12.24 0.42 10.88
N GLY A 84 12.11 -0.61 11.73
CA GLY A 84 11.62 -0.50 13.10
C GLY A 84 10.10 -0.32 13.23
N ILE A 85 9.33 -0.69 12.20
CA ILE A 85 7.87 -0.74 12.21
C ILE A 85 7.44 -2.20 12.41
N ASP A 86 7.31 -2.62 13.66
CA ASP A 86 7.02 -4.02 14.00
C ASP A 86 5.53 -4.38 13.97
N ASP A 87 4.65 -3.39 13.98
CA ASP A 87 3.19 -3.61 13.97
C ASP A 87 2.75 -4.28 12.65
N ARG A 88 2.24 -5.51 12.77
CA ARG A 88 1.77 -6.32 11.63
C ARG A 88 0.51 -5.75 11.00
N SER A 89 -0.36 -5.12 11.79
CA SER A 89 -1.59 -4.50 11.28
C SER A 89 -1.28 -3.30 10.40
N VAL A 90 -0.21 -2.57 10.70
CA VAL A 90 0.28 -1.46 9.87
C VAL A 90 0.87 -1.98 8.56
N ALA A 91 1.68 -3.04 8.60
CA ALA A 91 2.19 -3.70 7.41
C ALA A 91 1.06 -4.26 6.52
N ASP A 92 0.07 -4.90 7.14
CA ASP A 92 -1.12 -5.44 6.48
C ASP A 92 -1.95 -4.34 5.80
N TYR A 93 -2.21 -3.24 6.51
CA TYR A 93 -2.92 -2.10 5.95
C TYR A 93 -2.20 -1.48 4.75
N VAL A 94 -0.88 -1.24 4.87
CA VAL A 94 -0.11 -0.64 3.78
C VAL A 94 -0.03 -1.58 2.58
N ALA A 95 0.08 -2.89 2.80
CA ALA A 95 0.02 -3.88 1.72
C ALA A 95 -1.32 -3.85 0.98
N GLU A 96 -2.43 -3.71 1.68
CA GLU A 96 -3.75 -3.51 1.07
C GLU A 96 -3.83 -2.18 0.30
N VAL A 97 -3.26 -1.09 0.82
CA VAL A 97 -3.17 0.18 0.08
C VAL A 97 -2.43 -0.01 -1.24
N LEU A 98 -1.28 -0.69 -1.24
CA LEU A 98 -0.53 -0.98 -2.47
C LEU A 98 -1.33 -1.87 -3.42
N ALA A 99 -1.95 -2.94 -2.91
CA ALA A 99 -2.73 -3.88 -3.70
C ALA A 99 -3.96 -3.24 -4.37
N GLU A 100 -4.65 -2.36 -3.64
CA GLU A 100 -5.79 -1.61 -4.18
C GLU A 100 -5.31 -0.58 -5.20
N PHE A 101 -4.26 0.21 -4.93
CA PHE A 101 -3.86 1.33 -5.78
C PHE A 101 -3.04 0.91 -7.00
N ALA A 102 -2.43 -0.28 -6.99
CA ALA A 102 -1.86 -0.89 -8.19
C ALA A 102 -2.91 -1.10 -9.30
N ARG A 103 -4.19 -1.16 -8.95
CA ARG A 103 -5.30 -1.23 -9.92
C ARG A 103 -5.79 0.19 -10.18
N ALA A 104 -5.47 0.76 -11.34
CA ALA A 104 -5.73 2.15 -11.70
C ALA A 104 -7.19 2.62 -11.44
N GLU A 105 -8.17 1.74 -11.59
CA GLU A 105 -9.59 2.05 -11.33
C GLU A 105 -9.91 2.28 -9.84
N ARG A 106 -9.14 1.67 -8.94
CA ARG A 106 -9.39 1.68 -7.49
C ARG A 106 -8.63 2.79 -6.75
N ALA A 107 -7.69 3.45 -7.43
CA ALA A 107 -7.04 4.67 -6.95
C ALA A 107 -7.96 5.91 -7.07
N ARG A 108 -9.11 5.80 -7.75
CA ARG A 108 -10.04 6.92 -7.99
C ARG A 108 -10.81 7.32 -6.72
N CYS A 109 -10.83 8.60 -6.40
CA CYS A 109 -11.59 9.14 -5.27
C CYS A 109 -13.02 9.51 -5.71
N VAL A 110 -13.99 8.61 -5.48
CA VAL A 110 -15.40 8.86 -5.84
C VAL A 110 -16.21 9.29 -4.61
N VAL A 111 -16.57 10.58 -4.58
CA VAL A 111 -17.39 11.19 -3.52
C VAL A 111 -18.89 11.03 -3.83
N PRO A 112 -19.75 10.68 -2.85
CA PRO A 112 -21.19 10.61 -3.08
C PRO A 112 -21.76 11.93 -3.63
N GLY A 113 -22.55 11.84 -4.69
CA GLY A 113 -23.18 13.01 -5.32
C GLY A 113 -22.33 13.74 -6.36
N GLN A 114 -21.07 13.34 -6.58
CA GLN A 114 -20.25 13.86 -7.68
C GLN A 114 -20.21 12.88 -8.86
N ALA A 115 -20.33 13.41 -10.08
CA ALA A 115 -20.37 12.61 -11.31
C ALA A 115 -18.99 12.05 -11.70
N ASN A 116 -17.93 12.81 -11.43
CA ASN A 116 -16.56 12.44 -11.78
C ASN A 116 -15.74 12.15 -10.51
N PRO A 117 -14.78 11.22 -10.58
CA PRO A 117 -13.77 11.07 -9.53
C PRO A 117 -12.94 12.34 -9.34
N LEU A 118 -12.42 12.52 -8.13
CA LEU A 118 -11.42 13.54 -7.83
C LEU A 118 -10.04 12.95 -8.07
N ASP A 119 -9.26 13.59 -8.94
CA ASP A 119 -7.94 13.11 -9.36
C ASP A 119 -6.81 13.90 -8.69
N TYR A 120 -7.10 15.10 -8.18
CA TYR A 120 -6.10 15.98 -7.58
C TYR A 120 -6.36 16.26 -6.10
N PHE A 121 -5.29 16.41 -5.31
CA PHE A 121 -5.40 16.72 -3.89
C PHE A 121 -6.14 18.02 -3.60
N PHE A 122 -6.02 19.05 -4.43
CA PHE A 122 -6.75 20.30 -4.20
C PHE A 122 -8.27 20.09 -4.32
N GLU A 123 -8.73 19.21 -5.19
CA GLU A 123 -10.15 18.87 -5.33
C GLU A 123 -10.64 18.11 -4.10
N MET A 124 -9.86 17.13 -3.64
CA MET A 124 -10.17 16.35 -2.44
C MET A 124 -10.20 17.23 -1.18
N LEU A 125 -9.26 18.17 -1.06
CA LEU A 125 -9.21 19.14 0.03
C LEU A 125 -10.38 20.15 -0.05
N SER A 126 -10.78 20.56 -1.25
CA SER A 126 -11.96 21.40 -1.44
C SER A 126 -13.24 20.65 -1.06
N ALA A 127 -13.38 19.38 -1.46
CA ALA A 127 -14.52 18.55 -1.10
C ALA A 127 -14.60 18.32 0.42
N LEU A 128 -13.44 18.23 1.10
CA LEU A 128 -13.37 18.05 2.54
C LEU A 128 -13.97 19.23 3.33
N GLN A 129 -13.99 20.44 2.77
CA GLN A 129 -14.53 21.63 3.43
C GLN A 129 -16.06 21.59 3.58
N THR A 130 -16.77 20.90 2.69
CA THR A 130 -18.23 20.80 2.67
C THR A 130 -18.74 19.39 2.94
N ALA A 131 -17.85 18.43 3.13
CA ALA A 131 -18.18 17.03 3.37
C ALA A 131 -18.90 16.82 4.70
N ASP A 132 -19.89 15.93 4.70
CA ASP A 132 -20.43 15.39 5.95
C ASP A 132 -19.36 14.58 6.72
N GLU A 133 -19.65 14.28 7.98
CA GLU A 133 -18.70 13.60 8.87
C GLU A 133 -18.17 12.27 8.30
N ARG A 134 -19.07 11.49 7.70
CA ARG A 134 -18.72 10.18 7.11
C ARG A 134 -17.81 10.35 5.90
N THR A 135 -18.15 11.25 5.00
CA THR A 135 -17.40 11.52 3.76
C THR A 135 -16.05 12.14 4.10
N SER A 136 -16.01 13.04 5.09
CA SER A 136 -14.78 13.65 5.60
C SER A 136 -13.78 12.59 6.06
N PHE A 137 -14.22 11.59 6.84
CA PHE A 137 -13.37 10.47 7.24
C PHE A 137 -12.77 9.71 6.05
N PHE A 138 -13.60 9.33 5.06
CA PHE A 138 -13.12 8.60 3.89
C PHE A 138 -12.18 9.42 3.00
N LEU A 139 -12.45 10.71 2.85
CA LEU A 139 -11.56 11.62 2.12
C LEU A 139 -10.21 11.74 2.82
N ARG A 140 -10.18 11.90 4.15
CA ARG A 140 -8.93 11.96 4.91
C ARG A 140 -8.12 10.68 4.76
N ALA A 141 -8.75 9.52 4.96
CA ALA A 141 -8.10 8.22 4.74
C ALA A 141 -7.55 8.10 3.32
N HIS A 142 -8.33 8.47 2.30
CA HIS A 142 -7.90 8.39 0.91
C HIS A 142 -6.73 9.33 0.61
N ILE A 143 -6.77 10.58 1.06
CA ILE A 143 -5.68 11.54 0.87
C ILE A 143 -4.40 11.03 1.56
N GLY A 144 -4.51 10.48 2.78
CA GLY A 144 -3.39 9.86 3.49
C GLY A 144 -2.77 8.70 2.72
N ASN A 145 -3.61 7.75 2.29
CA ASN A 145 -3.22 6.58 1.50
C ASN A 145 -2.56 6.98 0.18
N TYR A 146 -3.14 7.95 -0.53
CA TYR A 146 -2.66 8.40 -1.82
C TYR A 146 -1.36 9.20 -1.71
N SER A 147 -1.22 10.00 -0.66
CA SER A 147 0.03 10.68 -0.36
C SER A 147 1.15 9.66 -0.11
N LEU A 148 0.88 8.63 0.70
CA LEU A 148 1.85 7.58 1.00
C LEU A 148 2.20 6.75 -0.25
N PHE A 149 1.21 6.35 -1.03
CA PHE A 149 1.42 5.57 -2.24
C PHE A 149 2.25 6.33 -3.28
N LEU A 150 1.89 7.57 -3.60
CA LEU A 150 2.62 8.37 -4.59
C LEU A 150 4.06 8.65 -4.15
N SER A 151 4.24 9.07 -2.90
CA SER A 151 5.56 9.43 -2.37
C SER A 151 6.43 8.22 -2.02
N GLY A 152 5.82 7.07 -1.72
CA GLY A 152 6.48 5.81 -1.41
C GLY A 152 6.85 5.00 -2.65
N VAL A 153 5.99 4.96 -3.67
CA VAL A 153 6.21 4.12 -4.86
C VAL A 153 6.83 4.90 -6.02
N PHE A 154 6.59 6.22 -6.12
CA PHE A 154 7.08 7.04 -7.24
C PHE A 154 7.87 8.30 -6.80
N PRO A 155 8.85 8.17 -5.88
CA PRO A 155 9.58 9.33 -5.34
C PRO A 155 10.33 10.11 -6.43
N ASP A 156 10.97 9.41 -7.37
CA ASP A 156 11.74 10.03 -8.46
C ASP A 156 10.87 10.86 -9.40
N ARG A 157 9.65 10.42 -9.67
CA ARG A 157 8.68 11.17 -10.48
C ARG A 157 8.29 12.48 -9.80
N ILE A 158 8.09 12.46 -8.49
CA ILE A 158 7.78 13.66 -7.71
C ILE A 158 8.97 14.63 -7.76
N ARG A 159 10.19 14.14 -7.49
CA ARG A 159 11.42 14.95 -7.55
C ARG A 159 11.59 15.60 -8.93
N PHE A 160 11.50 14.81 -10.00
CA PHE A 160 11.64 15.32 -11.37
C PHE A 160 10.60 16.40 -11.70
N ARG A 161 9.32 16.21 -11.31
CA ARG A 161 8.27 17.21 -11.57
C ARG A 161 8.43 18.47 -10.71
N ALA A 162 8.89 18.34 -9.48
CA ALA A 162 9.16 19.48 -8.62
C ALA A 162 10.26 20.35 -9.20
N GLU A 163 11.38 19.74 -9.61
CA GLU A 163 12.54 20.44 -10.20
C GLU A 163 12.23 21.03 -11.58
N ALA A 164 11.58 20.26 -12.46
CA ALA A 164 11.38 20.67 -13.85
C ALA A 164 10.14 21.56 -14.08
N ARG A 165 9.15 21.52 -13.18
CA ARG A 165 7.83 22.13 -13.41
C ARG A 165 7.25 22.87 -12.19
N GLY A 166 7.99 22.98 -11.09
CA GLY A 166 7.53 23.70 -9.88
C GLY A 166 6.35 23.02 -9.17
N PHE A 167 6.13 21.72 -9.40
CA PHE A 167 5.12 20.95 -8.68
C PHE A 167 5.52 20.76 -7.20
N PRO A 168 4.56 20.41 -6.32
CA PRO A 168 4.89 20.12 -4.93
C PRO A 168 5.96 19.02 -4.80
N ASP A 169 6.92 19.22 -3.90
CA ASP A 169 7.99 18.27 -3.61
C ASP A 169 7.53 17.18 -2.64
N VAL A 170 8.41 16.21 -2.34
CA VAL A 170 8.06 15.10 -1.43
C VAL A 170 7.62 15.57 -0.04
N LYS A 171 8.11 16.72 0.45
CA LYS A 171 7.75 17.27 1.77
C LYS A 171 6.30 17.69 1.81
N TYR A 172 5.74 18.17 0.71
CA TYR A 172 4.30 18.43 0.60
C TYR A 172 3.48 17.16 0.83
N TYR A 173 3.86 16.05 0.20
CA TYR A 173 3.17 14.76 0.37
C TYR A 173 3.33 14.22 1.79
N ASP A 174 4.52 14.37 2.38
CA ASP A 174 4.77 14.00 3.79
C ASP A 174 3.86 14.78 4.73
N ALA A 175 3.80 16.11 4.60
CA ALA A 175 2.95 16.95 5.44
C ALA A 175 1.47 16.64 5.25
N LEU A 176 1.03 16.48 4.00
CA LEU A 176 -0.36 16.19 3.67
C LEU A 176 -0.78 14.84 4.23
N GLY A 177 0.01 13.78 3.99
CA GLY A 177 -0.29 12.44 4.45
C GLY A 177 -0.35 12.33 5.98
N LYS A 178 0.65 12.88 6.68
CA LYS A 178 0.68 12.94 8.15
C LYS A 178 -0.58 13.59 8.72
N MET A 179 -0.92 14.77 8.22
CA MET A 179 -2.06 15.53 8.70
C MET A 179 -3.38 14.77 8.50
N GLN A 180 -3.57 14.12 7.35
CA GLN A 180 -4.82 13.42 7.08
C GLN A 180 -4.95 12.11 7.84
N TYR A 181 -3.86 11.34 8.00
CA TYR A 181 -3.91 10.15 8.86
C TYR A 181 -4.18 10.53 10.31
N ARG A 182 -3.55 11.59 10.84
CA ARG A 182 -3.81 12.05 12.21
C ARG A 182 -5.26 12.49 12.40
N ALA A 183 -5.80 13.28 11.47
CA ALA A 183 -7.20 13.70 11.53
C ALA A 183 -8.16 12.51 11.36
N ALA A 184 -7.79 11.50 10.58
CA ALA A 184 -8.58 10.28 10.42
C ALA A 184 -8.51 9.37 11.66
N SER A 185 -7.35 9.24 12.33
CA SER A 185 -7.19 8.39 13.52
C SER A 185 -8.05 8.87 14.69
N ASP A 186 -8.16 10.18 14.87
CA ASP A 186 -8.96 10.80 15.93
C ASP A 186 -10.48 10.75 15.64
N HIS A 187 -10.90 10.26 14.46
CA HIS A 187 -12.30 10.19 14.06
C HIS A 187 -13.01 8.94 14.61
N ARG A 188 -14.28 9.06 15.04
CA ARG A 188 -15.07 7.94 15.60
C ARG A 188 -15.15 6.71 14.69
N LEU A 189 -15.15 6.93 13.37
CA LEU A 189 -15.19 5.84 12.39
C LEU A 189 -13.89 5.04 12.35
N ALA A 190 -12.75 5.62 12.74
CA ALA A 190 -11.49 4.88 12.80
C ALA A 190 -11.55 3.77 13.85
N GLN A 191 -12.19 4.02 15.00
CA GLN A 191 -12.45 2.98 16.00
C GLN A 191 -13.40 1.92 15.47
N ARG A 192 -14.49 2.34 14.80
CA ARG A 192 -15.48 1.41 14.22
C ARG A 192 -14.90 0.48 13.16
N TYR A 193 -13.94 0.98 12.37
CA TYR A 193 -13.25 0.21 11.33
C TYR A 193 -11.94 -0.41 11.80
N GLU A 194 -11.62 -0.31 13.10
CA GLU A 194 -10.40 -0.86 13.72
C GLU A 194 -9.09 -0.38 13.05
N VAL A 195 -9.08 0.86 12.56
CA VAL A 195 -7.92 1.49 11.91
C VAL A 195 -7.34 2.67 12.69
N ALA A 196 -7.87 2.98 13.87
CA ALA A 196 -7.43 4.14 14.66
C ALA A 196 -5.92 4.10 14.99
N THR A 197 -5.44 2.99 15.55
CA THR A 197 -4.02 2.80 15.91
C THR A 197 -3.11 2.71 14.69
N ILE A 198 -3.62 2.12 13.60
CA ILE A 198 -2.91 2.04 12.31
C ILE A 198 -2.68 3.43 11.75
N PHE A 199 -3.74 4.25 11.69
CA PHE A 199 -3.65 5.62 11.22
C PHE A 199 -2.79 6.50 12.11
N ASP A 200 -2.86 6.32 13.42
CA ASP A 200 -2.01 7.05 14.35
C ASP A 200 -0.52 6.73 14.09
N THR A 201 -0.19 5.44 13.98
CA THR A 201 1.17 4.99 13.65
C THR A 201 1.63 5.53 12.29
N LEU A 202 0.78 5.49 11.26
CA LEU A 202 1.09 6.01 9.94
C LEU A 202 1.26 7.53 9.94
N ALA A 203 0.56 8.27 10.81
CA ALA A 203 0.77 9.70 10.98
C ALA A 203 2.10 10.00 11.66
N GLU A 204 2.43 9.30 12.75
CA GLU A 204 3.67 9.51 13.51
C GLU A 204 4.91 9.08 12.72
N ARG A 205 4.83 7.96 12.00
CA ARG A 205 5.94 7.33 11.29
C ARG A 205 5.91 7.53 9.78
N PHE A 206 5.11 8.49 9.27
CA PHE A 206 4.87 8.63 7.82
C PHE A 206 6.13 8.64 6.97
N GLU A 207 7.14 9.44 7.35
CA GLU A 207 8.40 9.53 6.60
C GLU A 207 9.16 8.19 6.60
N THR A 208 9.24 7.52 7.76
CA THR A 208 9.85 6.19 7.88
C THR A 208 9.12 5.17 7.01
N THR A 209 7.78 5.17 7.06
CA THR A 209 6.95 4.31 6.22
C THR A 209 7.17 4.59 4.73
N ARG A 210 7.19 5.86 4.32
CA ARG A 210 7.46 6.27 2.93
C ARG A 210 8.84 5.80 2.48
N MET A 211 9.88 6.03 3.28
CA MET A 211 11.24 5.63 2.93
C MET A 211 11.38 4.11 2.81
N ALA A 212 10.71 3.34 3.67
CA ALA A 212 10.67 1.89 3.55
C ALA A 212 10.01 1.43 2.23
N LEU A 213 8.95 2.13 1.80
CA LEU A 213 8.32 1.88 0.50
C LEU A 213 9.23 2.29 -0.68
N ASN A 214 10.00 3.38 -0.55
CA ASN A 214 10.98 3.77 -1.57
C ASN A 214 12.02 2.66 -1.78
N GLU A 215 12.48 2.00 -0.72
CA GLU A 215 13.40 0.87 -0.85
C GLU A 215 12.78 -0.31 -1.63
N ILE A 216 11.49 -0.59 -1.45
CA ILE A 216 10.78 -1.58 -2.26
C ILE A 216 10.76 -1.14 -3.72
N ALA A 217 10.33 0.09 -3.98
CA ALA A 217 10.19 0.64 -5.32
C ALA A 217 11.52 0.59 -6.09
N ASP A 218 12.61 1.05 -5.48
CA ASP A 218 13.95 1.03 -6.08
C ASP A 218 14.36 -0.40 -6.47
N ARG A 219 14.12 -1.39 -5.60
CA ARG A 219 14.41 -2.80 -5.89
C ARG A 219 13.54 -3.36 -7.02
N LEU A 220 12.26 -3.02 -7.09
CA LEU A 220 11.36 -3.51 -8.14
C LEU A 220 11.66 -2.85 -9.50
N PHE A 221 11.87 -1.53 -9.53
CA PHE A 221 12.10 -0.79 -10.77
C PHE A 221 13.52 -0.99 -11.34
N THR A 222 14.51 -1.31 -10.50
CA THR A 222 15.83 -1.73 -10.98
C THR A 222 15.80 -3.11 -11.66
N LEU A 223 14.87 -4.00 -11.27
CA LEU A 223 14.67 -5.32 -11.89
C LEU A 223 13.88 -5.23 -13.21
N GLU A 224 12.92 -4.29 -13.33
CA GLU A 224 12.11 -4.06 -14.55
C GLU A 224 12.74 -3.10 -15.57
N ASN A 225 14.04 -2.81 -15.45
CA ASN A 225 14.69 -1.84 -16.32
C ASN A 225 14.97 -2.41 -17.74
N ASN A 226 13.88 -2.66 -18.46
CA ASN A 226 13.71 -2.60 -19.91
C ASN A 226 12.19 -2.59 -20.21
N TYR A 227 11.67 -1.43 -20.62
CA TYR A 227 10.38 -1.18 -21.33
C TYR A 227 9.11 -0.72 -20.58
N ALA A 228 8.97 -0.83 -19.25
CA ALA A 228 7.72 -0.41 -18.58
C ALA A 228 7.60 1.11 -18.32
N LEU A 229 8.73 1.79 -18.09
CA LEU A 229 8.76 3.21 -17.71
C LEU A 229 8.23 4.12 -18.84
N GLU A 230 8.59 3.85 -20.10
CA GLU A 230 8.20 4.70 -21.24
C GLU A 230 6.70 4.61 -21.58
N HIS A 231 6.08 3.44 -21.42
CA HIS A 231 4.66 3.25 -21.74
C HIS A 231 3.72 3.89 -20.70
N LEU A 232 4.10 3.92 -19.43
CA LEU A 232 3.37 4.64 -18.37
C LEU A 232 3.54 6.16 -18.47
N LEU A 233 4.67 6.63 -18.99
CA LEU A 233 4.93 8.06 -19.22
C LEU A 233 4.07 8.65 -20.35
N ASN A 234 3.69 7.83 -21.34
CA ASN A 234 2.93 8.29 -22.51
C ASN A 234 1.40 8.28 -22.32
N ARG A 235 0.84 7.63 -21.29
CA ARG A 235 -0.63 7.57 -21.10
C ARG A 235 -1.29 8.88 -20.65
N HIS A 236 -0.52 9.86 -20.18
CA HIS A 236 -1.01 11.19 -19.80
C HIS A 236 -0.56 12.31 -20.76
N ARG A 237 -0.17 11.95 -21.98
CA ARG A 237 0.16 12.89 -23.07
C ARG A 237 -0.98 13.06 -24.10
N GLY A 238 -2.14 12.44 -23.85
CA GLY A 238 -3.24 12.35 -24.83
C GLY A 238 -4.46 13.27 -24.61
N GLU A 239 -4.43 14.20 -23.66
CA GLU A 239 -5.57 15.10 -23.38
C GLU A 239 -5.21 16.60 -23.47
N GLU A 240 -4.25 16.94 -24.34
CA GLU A 240 -4.12 18.31 -24.85
C GLU A 240 -4.16 18.26 -26.38
N GLY A 241 -5.39 18.26 -26.89
CA GLY A 241 -5.77 18.50 -28.27
C GLY A 241 -7.08 19.26 -28.30
#